data_AF-A0A965ATN1-F1
#
_entry.id   AF-A0A965ATN1-F1
#
_cell.length_a   1.000
_cell.length_b   1.000
_cell.length_c   1.000
_cell.angle_alpha   90.00
_cell.angle_beta   90.00
_cell.angle_gamma   90.00
#
_symmetry.space_group_name_H-M   'P 1'
#
loop_
_entity.id
_entity.type
_entity.pdbx_description
1 polymer ?
#
loop_
_entity_poly.entity_id
_entity_poly.type
_entity_poly.pdbx_seq_one_letter_code
_entity_poly.pdbx_strand_id
1 'polypeptide(L)'
;MNRKKITMSDKALLQSYKQTADLHAQRMTTAFKNVHHLFPLTVETIKNLQDVDIAWLDSATGRFSKLQDLISAKIFPLLIKILGQEIPLQTFIDKLNKLEKLDFLPSADDWSDMRDIRNLLAHDYPETEDEIAKELTKIFKIINELNEYWQELREKLATVIEQMK
;
A
#
# COMPACT_ATOMS: atom_id res chain seq x y z
N MET A 1 -31.68 10.90 -18.61
CA MET A 1 -30.24 11.19 -18.52
C MET A 1 -29.90 11.53 -17.06
N ASN A 2 -29.69 10.51 -16.24
CA ASN A 2 -29.62 10.65 -14.78
C ASN A 2 -28.16 10.81 -14.35
N ARG A 3 -27.65 12.05 -14.35
CA ARG A 3 -26.36 12.36 -13.73
C ARG A 3 -26.52 12.17 -12.21
N LYS A 4 -26.27 10.97 -11.68
CA LYS A 4 -25.99 10.83 -10.25
C LYS A 4 -24.70 11.62 -9.99
N LYS A 5 -24.89 12.83 -9.47
CA LYS A 5 -23.81 13.79 -9.16
C LYS A 5 -22.70 13.07 -8.41
N ILE A 6 -21.48 13.15 -8.92
CA ILE A 6 -20.30 13.13 -8.05
C ILE A 6 -20.61 14.15 -6.95
N THR A 7 -20.74 13.66 -5.72
CA THR A 7 -21.18 14.52 -4.62
C THR A 7 -19.96 15.25 -4.04
N MET A 8 -20.13 16.47 -3.50
CA MET A 8 -19.06 17.11 -2.72
C MET A 8 -18.53 16.20 -1.60
N SER A 9 -19.36 15.25 -1.14
CA SER A 9 -18.98 14.19 -0.21
C SER A 9 -17.92 13.23 -0.76
N ASP A 10 -17.99 12.80 -2.02
CA ASP A 10 -17.01 11.88 -2.60
C ASP A 10 -15.62 12.52 -2.72
N LYS A 11 -15.58 13.81 -3.08
CA LYS A 11 -14.35 14.60 -3.13
C LYS A 11 -13.71 14.72 -1.74
N ALA A 12 -14.50 15.08 -0.73
CA ALA A 12 -14.04 15.19 0.64
C ALA A 12 -13.53 13.86 1.21
N LEU A 13 -14.22 12.75 0.90
CA LEU A 13 -13.78 11.40 1.27
C LEU A 13 -12.44 11.04 0.62
N LEU A 14 -12.30 11.26 -0.69
CA LEU A 14 -11.06 10.96 -1.40
C LEU A 14 -9.88 11.80 -0.85
N GLN A 15 -10.11 13.08 -0.55
CA GLN A 15 -9.12 13.93 0.11
C GLN A 15 -8.73 13.41 1.49
N SER A 16 -9.70 12.99 2.31
CA SER A 16 -9.43 12.42 3.64
C SER A 16 -8.64 11.12 3.58
N TYR A 17 -9.00 10.22 2.65
CA TYR A 17 -8.25 8.97 2.44
C TYR A 17 -6.84 9.24 1.92
N LYS A 18 -6.67 10.19 0.99
CA LYS A 18 -5.35 10.62 0.52
C LYS A 18 -4.47 11.13 1.67
N GLN A 19 -4.99 12.00 2.54
CA GLN A 19 -4.25 12.51 3.70
C GLN A 19 -3.85 11.39 4.68
N THR A 20 -4.75 10.45 4.92
CA THR A 20 -4.48 9.30 5.80
C THR A 20 -3.41 8.38 5.20
N ALA A 21 -3.47 8.13 3.89
CA ALA A 21 -2.46 7.37 3.17
C ALA A 21 -1.09 8.08 3.16
N ASP A 22 -1.06 9.39 2.94
CA ASP A 22 0.15 10.22 3.06
C ASP A 22 0.80 10.06 4.45
N LEU A 23 0.01 10.06 5.53
CA LEU A 23 0.51 9.84 6.89
C LEU A 23 1.08 8.43 7.10
N HIS A 24 0.44 7.40 6.54
CA HIS A 24 0.95 6.03 6.62
C HIS A 24 2.25 5.87 5.83
N ALA A 25 2.32 6.39 4.60
CA ALA A 25 3.52 6.36 3.77
C ALA A 25 4.69 7.11 4.42
N GLN A 26 4.45 8.28 5.01
CA GLN A 26 5.48 9.03 5.73
C GLN A 26 6.03 8.23 6.92
N ARG A 27 5.14 7.66 7.75
CA ARG A 27 5.55 6.89 8.94
C ARG A 27 6.27 5.59 8.55
N MET A 28 5.80 4.91 7.50
CA MET A 28 6.45 3.73 6.93
C MET A 28 7.87 4.07 6.47
N THR A 29 8.02 5.15 5.70
CA THR A 29 9.32 5.62 5.20
C THR A 29 10.25 6.01 6.35
N THR A 30 9.76 6.69 7.38
CA THR A 30 10.56 7.02 8.57
C THR A 30 11.02 5.76 9.29
N ALA A 31 10.13 4.81 9.53
CA ALA A 31 10.50 3.55 10.18
C ALA A 31 11.57 2.81 9.37
N PHE A 32 11.34 2.64 8.06
CA PHE A 32 12.28 2.02 7.13
C PHE A 32 13.67 2.68 7.15
N LYS A 33 13.74 4.02 7.16
CA LYS A 33 15.02 4.74 7.24
C LYS A 33 15.80 4.43 8.52
N ASN A 34 15.11 4.23 9.65
CA ASN A 34 15.77 3.95 10.93
C ASN A 34 16.40 2.55 10.99
N VAL A 35 15.90 1.60 10.19
CA VAL A 35 16.42 0.22 10.11
C VAL A 35 17.21 -0.06 8.84
N HIS A 36 17.36 0.92 7.95
CA HIS A 36 18.12 0.76 6.70
C HIS A 36 19.59 0.37 6.95
N HIS A 37 20.16 0.76 8.08
CA HIS A 37 21.52 0.41 8.47
C HIS A 37 21.72 -1.09 8.75
N LEU A 38 20.64 -1.85 8.95
CA LEU A 38 20.67 -3.29 9.15
C LEU A 38 20.89 -4.06 7.83
N PHE A 39 20.81 -3.39 6.68
CA PHE A 39 20.96 -4.04 5.38
C PHE A 39 22.43 -4.31 5.01
N PRO A 40 22.74 -5.50 4.46
CA PRO A 40 21.81 -6.59 4.15
C PRO A 40 21.36 -7.37 5.40
N LEU A 41 20.09 -7.79 5.42
CA LEU A 41 19.57 -8.65 6.49
C LEU A 41 20.16 -10.05 6.31
N THR A 42 21.16 -10.38 7.12
CA THR A 42 21.78 -11.70 7.20
C THR A 42 21.40 -12.38 8.51
N VAL A 43 21.66 -13.68 8.65
CA VAL A 43 21.48 -14.39 9.93
C VAL A 43 22.20 -13.68 11.07
N GLU A 44 23.39 -13.14 10.83
CA GLU A 44 24.14 -12.39 11.85
C GLU A 44 23.45 -11.06 12.20
N THR A 45 22.89 -10.37 11.20
CA THR A 45 22.07 -9.17 11.44
C THR A 45 20.88 -9.50 12.33
N ILE A 46 20.15 -10.59 12.03
CA ILE A 46 18.96 -11.00 12.78
C ILE A 46 19.31 -11.33 14.24
N LYS A 47 20.42 -12.03 14.48
CA LYS A 47 20.89 -12.37 15.84
C LYS A 47 21.27 -11.17 16.69
N ASN A 48 21.64 -10.06 16.05
CA ASN A 48 22.10 -8.85 16.72
C ASN A 48 21.05 -7.72 16.75
N LEU A 49 19.80 -8.00 16.33
CA LEU A 49 18.71 -7.01 16.40
C LEU A 49 18.49 -6.54 17.83
N GLN A 50 18.43 -5.22 18.00
CA GLN A 50 18.05 -4.62 19.27
C GLN A 50 16.53 -4.46 19.35
N ASP A 51 15.98 -4.32 20.55
CA ASP A 51 14.53 -4.08 20.75
C ASP A 51 14.02 -2.87 19.94
N VAL A 52 14.86 -1.84 19.80
CA VAL A 52 14.55 -0.66 18.99
C VAL A 52 14.46 -0.98 17.50
N ASP A 53 15.29 -1.88 16.99
CA ASP A 53 15.25 -2.32 15.60
C ASP A 53 13.96 -3.07 15.34
N ILE A 54 13.61 -4.02 16.22
CA ILE A 54 12.36 -4.79 16.16
C ILE A 54 11.16 -3.85 16.15
N ALA A 55 11.13 -2.86 17.05
CA ALA A 55 10.04 -1.88 17.09
C ALA A 55 9.91 -1.06 15.80
N TRP A 56 11.03 -0.71 15.15
CA TRP A 56 11.01 -0.03 13.86
C TRP A 56 10.59 -0.94 12.71
N LEU A 57 11.05 -2.20 12.70
CA LEU A 57 10.62 -3.23 11.74
C LEU A 57 9.10 -3.41 11.82
N ASP A 58 8.55 -3.62 13.02
CA ASP A 58 7.11 -3.76 13.27
C ASP A 58 6.32 -2.52 12.86
N SER A 59 6.87 -1.34 13.14
CA SER A 59 6.27 -0.08 12.69
C SER A 59 6.23 -0.01 11.16
N ALA A 60 7.29 -0.40 10.46
CA ALA A 60 7.34 -0.39 9.00
C ALA A 60 6.32 -1.37 8.40
N THR A 61 6.31 -2.63 8.85
CA THR A 61 5.38 -3.68 8.37
C THR A 61 3.92 -3.35 8.67
N GLY A 62 3.64 -2.83 9.87
CA GLY A 62 2.31 -2.40 10.26
C GLY A 62 1.81 -1.21 9.44
N ARG A 63 2.68 -0.24 9.13
CA ARG A 63 2.32 0.92 8.29
C ARG A 63 2.14 0.54 6.83
N PHE A 64 2.97 -0.37 6.31
CA PHE A 64 2.78 -0.97 4.99
C PHE A 64 1.38 -1.57 4.86
N SER A 65 0.99 -2.43 5.81
CA SER A 65 -0.32 -3.10 5.79
C SER A 65 -1.47 -2.10 5.79
N LYS A 66 -1.41 -1.09 6.67
CA LYS A 66 -2.44 -0.03 6.74
C LYS A 66 -2.52 0.82 5.48
N LEU A 67 -1.39 1.13 4.85
CA LEU A 67 -1.37 1.87 3.59
C LEU A 67 -2.01 1.05 2.46
N GLN A 68 -1.56 -0.19 2.26
CA GLN A 68 -2.08 -1.07 1.22
C GLN A 68 -3.58 -1.37 1.41
N ASP A 69 -4.02 -1.60 2.64
CA ASP A 69 -5.45 -1.82 2.95
C ASP A 69 -6.29 -0.57 2.69
N LEU A 70 -5.82 0.61 3.09
CA LEU A 70 -6.53 1.87 2.83
C LEU A 70 -6.68 2.13 1.33
N ILE A 71 -5.60 1.92 0.57
CA ILE A 71 -5.61 2.07 -0.88
C ILE A 71 -6.63 1.10 -1.50
N SER A 72 -6.48 -0.20 -1.22
CA SER A 72 -7.27 -1.26 -1.86
C SER A 72 -8.74 -1.28 -1.43
N ALA A 73 -9.05 -1.00 -0.16
CA ALA A 73 -10.39 -1.11 0.39
C ALA A 73 -11.20 0.19 0.30
N LYS A 74 -10.55 1.36 0.20
CA LYS A 74 -11.22 2.66 0.22
C LYS A 74 -10.94 3.49 -1.02
N ILE A 75 -9.67 3.72 -1.37
CA ILE A 75 -9.29 4.58 -2.49
C ILE A 75 -9.71 3.95 -3.82
N PHE A 76 -9.34 2.69 -4.05
CA PHE A 76 -9.64 1.96 -5.29
C PHE A 76 -11.14 1.93 -5.62
N PRO A 77 -12.04 1.48 -4.71
CA PRO A 77 -13.47 1.49 -4.99
C PRO A 77 -14.03 2.90 -5.24
N LEU A 78 -13.57 3.89 -4.47
CA LEU A 78 -14.03 5.27 -4.62
C LEU A 78 -13.57 5.88 -5.95
N LEU A 79 -12.32 5.61 -6.35
CA LEU A 79 -11.76 6.06 -7.61
C LEU A 79 -12.50 5.44 -8.79
N ILE A 80 -12.78 4.13 -8.76
CA ILE A 80 -13.59 3.45 -9.77
C ILE A 80 -14.99 4.06 -9.85
N LYS A 81 -15.61 4.37 -8.71
CA LYS A 81 -16.92 5.05 -8.65
C LYS A 81 -16.87 6.46 -9.28
N ILE A 82 -15.80 7.21 -9.05
CA ILE A 82 -15.64 8.57 -9.59
C ILE A 82 -15.39 8.53 -11.10
N LEU A 83 -14.56 7.59 -11.58
CA LEU A 83 -14.15 7.48 -12.99
C LEU A 83 -15.14 6.69 -13.86
N GLY A 84 -15.98 5.83 -13.28
CA GLY A 84 -16.87 4.94 -14.00
C GLY A 84 -18.29 4.94 -13.44
N GLN A 85 -19.29 4.99 -14.33
CA GLN A 85 -20.69 4.86 -13.95
C GLN A 85 -21.11 3.38 -13.97
N GLU A 86 -21.35 2.84 -12.77
CA GLU A 86 -22.28 1.73 -12.51
C GLU A 86 -21.97 0.34 -13.13
N ILE A 87 -20.76 -0.21 -12.97
CA ILE A 87 -20.61 -1.67 -13.02
C ILE A 87 -20.18 -2.18 -11.63
N PRO A 88 -20.96 -3.06 -10.98
CA PRO A 88 -20.54 -3.67 -9.74
C PRO A 88 -19.42 -4.67 -10.05
N LEU A 89 -18.17 -4.26 -9.81
CA LEU A 89 -17.03 -5.18 -9.84
C LEU A 89 -17.11 -6.08 -8.60
N GLN A 90 -17.39 -7.35 -8.84
CA GLN A 90 -17.71 -8.34 -7.80
C GLN A 90 -16.46 -8.78 -7.06
N THR A 91 -15.37 -9.03 -7.79
CA THR A 91 -14.15 -9.58 -7.20
C THR A 91 -13.09 -8.51 -6.93
N PHE A 92 -12.10 -8.87 -6.11
CA PHE A 92 -10.94 -8.01 -5.87
C PHE A 92 -10.10 -7.86 -7.14
N ILE A 93 -9.84 -8.95 -7.85
CA ILE A 93 -9.04 -8.95 -9.08
C ILE A 93 -9.69 -8.13 -10.19
N ASP A 94 -11.02 -8.14 -10.31
CA ASP A 94 -11.73 -7.29 -11.28
C ASP A 94 -11.47 -5.79 -11.04
N LYS A 95 -11.35 -5.38 -9.77
CA LYS A 95 -11.04 -3.99 -9.41
C LYS A 95 -9.61 -3.62 -9.80
N LEU A 96 -8.65 -4.52 -9.56
CA LEU A 96 -7.26 -4.31 -9.95
C LEU A 96 -7.13 -4.20 -11.47
N ASN A 97 -7.67 -5.16 -12.21
CA ASN A 97 -7.69 -5.17 -13.68
C ASN A 97 -8.36 -3.91 -14.26
N LYS A 98 -9.40 -3.40 -13.60
CA LYS A 98 -10.05 -2.16 -14.02
C LYS A 98 -9.14 -0.95 -13.81
N LEU A 99 -8.46 -0.86 -12.66
CA LEU A 99 -7.55 0.24 -12.36
C LEU A 99 -6.32 0.23 -13.26
N GLU A 100 -5.84 -0.96 -13.62
CA GLU A 100 -4.75 -1.14 -14.58
C GLU A 100 -5.14 -0.61 -15.96
N LYS A 101 -6.32 -1.00 -16.47
CA LYS A 101 -6.86 -0.45 -17.72
C LYS A 101 -7.12 1.06 -17.68
N LEU A 102 -7.32 1.64 -16.50
CA LEU A 102 -7.51 3.09 -16.32
C LEU A 102 -6.19 3.84 -16.07
N ASP A 103 -5.04 3.15 -16.09
CA ASP A 103 -3.72 3.70 -15.77
C ASP A 103 -3.61 4.25 -14.33
N PHE A 104 -4.33 3.68 -13.36
CA PHE A 104 -4.18 4.00 -11.93
C PHE A 104 -3.46 2.92 -11.12
N LEU A 105 -3.18 1.79 -11.75
CA LEU A 105 -2.39 0.70 -11.19
C LEU A 105 -1.44 0.19 -12.30
N PRO A 106 -0.12 0.09 -12.06
CA PRO A 106 0.79 -0.39 -13.10
C PRO A 106 0.55 -1.85 -13.49
N SER A 107 0.28 -2.71 -12.52
CA SER A 107 0.08 -4.16 -12.68
C SER A 107 -0.85 -4.69 -11.60
N ALA A 108 -1.92 -5.39 -11.98
CA ALA A 108 -2.80 -6.10 -11.04
C ALA A 108 -2.10 -7.29 -10.36
N ASP A 109 -1.19 -7.94 -11.08
CA ASP A 109 -0.43 -9.09 -10.59
C ASP A 109 0.57 -8.64 -9.51
N ASP A 110 1.35 -7.58 -9.76
CA ASP A 110 2.32 -7.05 -8.79
C ASP A 110 1.64 -6.61 -7.49
N TRP A 111 0.45 -6.01 -7.60
CA TRP A 111 -0.35 -5.66 -6.43
C TRP A 111 -0.78 -6.88 -5.61
N SER A 112 -1.14 -7.96 -6.30
CA SER A 112 -1.52 -9.23 -5.68
C SER A 112 -0.32 -9.88 -5.00
N ASP A 113 0.84 -9.91 -5.66
CA ASP A 113 2.10 -10.42 -5.11
C ASP A 113 2.51 -9.69 -3.83
N MET A 114 2.46 -8.35 -3.83
CA MET A 114 2.72 -7.56 -2.62
C MET A 114 1.77 -7.93 -1.47
N ARG A 115 0.49 -8.19 -1.78
CA ARG A 115 -0.51 -8.57 -0.80
C ARG A 115 -0.26 -9.98 -0.24
N ASP A 116 0.20 -10.89 -1.07
CA ASP A 116 0.50 -12.27 -0.67
C ASP A 116 1.75 -12.34 0.20
N ILE A 117 2.81 -11.61 -0.16
CA ILE A 117 4.02 -11.48 0.67
C ILE A 117 3.66 -10.90 2.05
N ARG A 118 2.75 -9.92 2.11
CA ARG A 118 2.25 -9.38 3.37
C ARG A 118 1.47 -10.40 4.19
N ASN A 119 0.64 -11.22 3.55
CA ASN A 119 -0.16 -12.23 4.26
C ASN A 119 0.72 -13.34 4.85
N LEU A 120 1.84 -13.67 4.19
CA LEU A 120 2.81 -14.63 4.70
C LEU A 120 3.29 -14.25 6.11
N LEU A 121 3.62 -12.97 6.32
CA LEU A 121 4.05 -12.44 7.62
C LEU A 121 3.02 -12.54 8.73
N ALA A 122 1.73 -12.53 8.35
CA ALA A 122 0.63 -12.55 9.31
C ALA A 122 0.29 -13.97 9.78
N HIS A 123 0.77 -14.99 9.06
CA HIS A 123 0.34 -16.37 9.24
C HIS A 123 1.47 -17.32 9.62
N ASP A 124 2.66 -17.15 9.05
CA ASP A 124 3.80 -18.04 9.30
C ASP A 124 4.87 -17.25 10.06
N TYR A 125 5.09 -17.60 11.33
CA TYR A 125 6.29 -17.15 12.04
C TYR A 125 7.46 -18.00 11.55
N PRO A 126 8.53 -17.39 11.02
CA PRO A 126 9.72 -18.12 10.62
C PRO A 126 10.26 -19.00 11.75
N GLU A 127 10.67 -20.23 11.44
CA GLU A 127 11.22 -21.16 12.43
C GLU A 127 12.74 -20.98 12.59
N THR A 128 13.39 -20.35 11.61
CA THR A 128 14.84 -20.12 11.58
C THR A 128 15.22 -18.68 11.27
N GLU A 129 16.38 -18.23 11.74
CA GLU A 129 16.86 -16.86 11.49
C GLU A 129 17.17 -16.58 10.02
N ASP A 130 17.48 -17.62 9.24
CA ASP A 130 17.68 -17.51 7.78
C ASP A 130 16.37 -17.23 7.05
N GLU A 131 15.27 -17.85 7.49
CA GLU A 131 13.92 -17.55 6.99
C GLU A 131 13.50 -16.13 7.36
N ILE A 132 13.73 -15.70 8.61
CA ILE A 132 13.49 -14.30 9.04
C ILE A 132 14.22 -13.32 8.13
N ALA A 133 15.52 -13.55 7.89
CA ALA A 133 16.34 -12.68 7.05
C ALA A 133 15.79 -12.59 5.61
N LYS A 134 15.42 -13.72 5.02
CA LYS A 134 14.85 -13.80 3.67
C LYS A 134 13.50 -13.11 3.58
N GLU A 135 12.61 -13.34 4.53
CA GLU A 135 11.28 -12.75 4.55
C GLU A 135 11.36 -11.25 4.72
N LEU A 136 12.05 -10.76 5.76
CA LEU A 136 12.25 -9.34 5.96
C LEU A 136 12.86 -8.67 4.72
N THR A 137 13.84 -9.31 4.06
CA THR A 137 14.39 -8.76 2.81
C THR A 137 13.33 -8.58 1.71
N LYS A 138 12.43 -9.56 1.53
CA LYS A 138 11.31 -9.45 0.57
C LYS A 138 10.36 -8.32 0.94
N ILE A 139 10.04 -8.17 2.22
CA ILE A 139 9.15 -7.11 2.71
C ILE A 139 9.72 -5.73 2.40
N PHE A 140 11.01 -5.56 2.66
CA PHE A 140 11.65 -4.27 2.50
C PHE A 140 11.68 -3.84 1.04
N LYS A 141 11.80 -4.81 0.13
CA LYS A 141 11.61 -4.57 -1.31
C LYS A 141 10.19 -4.04 -1.60
N ILE A 142 9.14 -4.75 -1.16
CA ILE A 142 7.76 -4.33 -1.44
C ILE A 142 7.34 -3.05 -0.71
N ILE A 143 7.97 -2.71 0.43
CA ILE A 143 7.78 -1.42 1.11
C ILE A 143 8.19 -0.28 0.19
N ASN A 144 9.34 -0.42 -0.48
CA ASN A 144 9.81 0.59 -1.42
C ASN A 144 8.89 0.67 -2.64
N GLU A 145 8.52 -0.48 -3.23
CA GLU A 145 7.59 -0.56 -4.36
C GLU A 145 6.22 0.09 -4.03
N LEU A 146 5.64 -0.18 -2.86
CA LEU A 146 4.39 0.45 -2.43
C LEU A 146 4.54 1.95 -2.20
N ASN A 147 5.67 2.40 -1.66
CA ASN A 147 5.91 3.83 -1.45
C ASN A 147 6.03 4.57 -2.79
N GLU A 148 6.79 4.03 -3.74
CA GLU A 148 6.92 4.58 -5.10
C GLU A 148 5.56 4.65 -5.78
N TYR A 149 4.80 3.55 -5.76
CA TYR A 149 3.43 3.53 -6.26
C TYR A 149 2.54 4.58 -5.60
N TRP A 150 2.62 4.74 -4.27
CA TRP A 150 1.83 5.77 -3.58
C TRP A 150 2.22 7.19 -4.03
N GLN A 151 3.50 7.47 -4.26
CA GLN A 151 3.94 8.77 -4.77
C GLN A 151 3.36 9.08 -6.16
N GLU A 152 3.24 8.08 -7.03
CA GLU A 152 2.61 8.27 -8.34
C GLU A 152 1.09 8.42 -8.22
N LEU A 153 0.45 7.53 -7.47
CA LEU A 153 -1.00 7.53 -7.31
C LEU A 153 -1.49 8.83 -6.68
N ARG A 154 -0.81 9.36 -5.66
CA ARG A 154 -1.24 10.58 -4.96
C ARG A 154 -1.26 11.81 -5.87
N GLU A 155 -0.37 11.87 -6.88
CA GLU A 155 -0.37 12.94 -7.88
C GLU A 155 -1.54 12.76 -8.86
N LYS A 156 -1.78 11.54 -9.36
CA LYS A 156 -2.96 11.25 -10.19
C LYS A 156 -4.27 11.57 -9.45
N LEU A 157 -4.35 11.25 -8.16
CA LEU A 157 -5.50 11.59 -7.31
C LEU A 157 -5.69 13.11 -7.15
N ALA A 158 -4.62 13.89 -7.04
CA ALA A 158 -4.71 15.35 -6.97
C ALA A 158 -5.36 15.91 -8.25
N THR A 159 -4.93 15.44 -9.43
CA THR A 159 -5.53 15.82 -10.71
C THR A 159 -7.03 15.46 -10.77
N VAL A 160 -7.41 14.25 -10.34
CA VAL A 160 -8.83 13.85 -10.29
C VAL A 160 -9.64 14.78 -9.39
N ILE A 161 -9.14 15.07 -8.18
CA ILE A 161 -9.81 15.95 -7.20
C ILE A 161 -10.00 17.38 -7.75
N GLU A 162 -9.04 17.89 -8.52
CA GLU A 162 -9.11 19.20 -9.18
C GLU A 162 -10.15 19.25 -10.30
N GLN A 163 -10.34 18.15 -11.02
CA GLN A 163 -11.33 18.03 -12.10
C GLN A 163 -12.76 17.84 -11.59
N MET A 164 -12.95 17.40 -10.34
CA MET A 164 -14.25 17.27 -9.67
C MET A 164 -14.87 18.63 -9.24
N LYS A 165 -14.58 19.73 -9.94
CA LYS A 165 -15.13 21.07 -9.67
C LYS A 165 -16.58 21.20 -10.14
#